data_AF-A0A485A5A0-F1
#
_entry.id   AF-A0A485A5A0-F1
#
_cell.length_a   1.000
_cell.length_b   1.000
_cell.length_c   1.000
_cell.angle_alpha   90.00
_cell.angle_beta   90.00
_cell.angle_gamma   90.00
#
_symmetry.space_group_name_H-M   'P 1'
#
loop_
_entity.id
_entity.type
_entity.pdbx_description
1 polymer ?
#
loop_
_entity_poly.entity_id
_entity_poly.type
_entity_poly.pdbx_seq_one_letter_code
_entity_poly.pdbx_strand_id
1 'polypeptide(L)'
;MKMNDSGNIFTQFFAWVYLDAANFPGSTNPSADPTMFTLQTFWLDTKTSEDDEVVTWSLSSPADLQNLVIPSRQITSLCEWALRGQYRSGDGCTYNGAAYFDAKGNAVADPALDVCGGCLSDCRKRFGAGLAEQNTAVLDFWWLPRNRAFFPIIGHQYE
;
A
#
# COMPACT_ATOMS: atom_id res chain seq x y z
N MET A 1 9.51 16.45 24.01
CA MET A 1 8.99 15.24 23.35
C MET A 1 9.07 14.11 24.36
N LYS A 2 7.96 13.48 24.73
CA LYS A 2 7.97 12.31 25.63
C LYS A 2 7.44 11.11 24.84
N MET A 3 8.24 10.05 24.76
CA MET A 3 7.78 8.74 24.32
C MET A 3 6.86 8.18 25.40
N ASN A 4 5.74 7.57 25.00
CA ASN A 4 4.90 6.84 25.94
C ASN A 4 5.43 5.41 26.18
N ASP A 5 4.96 4.77 27.24
CA ASP A 5 5.40 3.43 27.68
C ASP A 5 5.11 2.30 26.66
N SER A 6 4.42 2.62 25.55
CA SER A 6 4.12 1.71 24.44
C SER A 6 5.05 1.87 23.24
N GLY A 7 6.04 2.77 23.30
CA GLY A 7 7.13 2.89 22.32
C GLY A 7 6.77 3.42 20.93
N ASN A 8 5.48 3.67 20.66
CA ASN A 8 4.99 3.93 19.30
C ASN A 8 4.28 5.27 19.10
N ILE A 9 4.18 6.11 20.14
CA ILE A 9 3.43 7.36 20.09
C ILE A 9 4.33 8.53 20.46
N PHE A 10 4.47 9.46 19.51
CA PHE A 10 5.11 10.74 19.71
C PHE A 10 4.06 11.79 20.00
N THR A 11 4.04 12.27 21.23
CA THR A 11 3.16 13.34 21.64
C THR A 11 3.92 14.66 21.66
N GLN A 12 3.51 15.60 20.80
CA GLN A 12 4.03 16.97 20.82
C GLN A 12 3.00 17.89 21.48
N PHE A 13 3.43 18.57 22.54
CA PHE A 13 2.70 19.66 23.14
C PHE A 13 3.08 20.94 22.40
N PHE A 14 2.14 21.53 21.66
CA PHE A 14 2.29 22.88 21.14
C PHE A 14 1.67 23.85 22.15
N ALA A 15 2.53 24.56 22.89
CA ALA A 15 2.11 25.62 23.80
C ALA A 15 2.59 26.96 23.25
N TRP A 16 1.66 27.72 22.67
CA TRP A 16 1.88 29.12 22.35
C TRP A 16 1.64 29.91 23.65
N VAL A 17 2.66 30.58 24.18
CA VAL A 17 2.58 31.56 25.30
C VAL A 17 2.20 31.02 26.71
N TYR A 18 1.65 29.81 26.86
CA TYR A 18 1.11 29.29 28.12
C TYR A 18 1.89 28.12 28.76
N LEU A 19 3.22 28.11 28.63
CA LEU A 19 4.07 27.09 29.28
C LEU A 19 4.10 27.24 30.81
N ASP A 20 4.42 26.14 31.49
CA ASP A 20 4.61 26.12 32.95
C ASP A 20 5.68 27.15 33.40
N ALA A 21 5.62 27.49 34.68
CA ALA A 21 6.48 28.52 35.25
C ALA A 21 7.97 28.15 35.21
N ALA A 22 8.33 26.87 35.09
CA ALA A 22 9.71 26.38 35.13
C ALA A 22 10.52 26.79 33.90
N ASN A 23 9.87 27.10 32.79
CA ASN A 23 10.52 27.51 31.54
C ASN A 23 10.78 29.03 31.44
N PHE A 24 10.43 29.81 32.47
CA PHE A 24 10.60 31.27 32.50
C PHE A 24 11.67 31.72 33.50
N PRO A 25 12.38 32.85 33.24
CA PRO A 25 13.29 33.45 34.21
C PRO A 25 12.58 33.71 35.54
N GLY A 26 13.17 33.24 36.65
CA GLY A 26 12.59 33.38 37.99
C GLY A 26 11.51 32.35 38.33
N SER A 27 11.30 31.34 37.48
CA SER A 27 10.35 30.25 37.72
C SER A 27 8.90 30.73 37.92
N THR A 28 8.52 31.83 37.26
CA THR A 28 7.18 32.43 37.35
C THR A 28 6.65 32.81 35.97
N ASN A 29 5.43 32.35 35.65
CA ASN A 29 4.65 32.80 34.49
C ASN A 29 3.23 33.19 34.95
N PRO A 30 2.92 34.49 35.14
CA PRO A 30 1.62 34.97 35.59
C PRO A 30 0.46 34.66 34.63
N SER A 31 0.77 34.39 33.37
CA SER A 31 -0.21 34.04 32.35
C SER A 31 -0.29 32.53 32.12
N ALA A 32 0.41 31.70 32.90
CA ALA A 32 0.36 30.26 32.74
C ALA A 32 -1.06 29.73 33.00
N ASP A 33 -1.61 29.06 32.00
CA ASP A 33 -2.87 28.33 32.12
C ASP A 33 -2.59 26.86 31.80
N PRO A 34 -2.64 25.96 32.80
CA PRO A 34 -2.37 24.54 32.60
C PRO A 34 -3.42 23.83 31.75
N THR A 35 -4.55 24.48 31.45
CA THR A 35 -5.62 23.93 30.61
C THR A 35 -5.48 24.29 29.13
N MET A 36 -4.61 25.24 28.80
CA MET A 36 -4.46 25.80 27.45
C MET A 36 -3.35 25.08 26.66
N PHE A 37 -3.58 23.80 26.36
CA PHE A 37 -2.70 23.02 25.48
C PHE A 37 -3.49 22.28 24.40
N THR A 38 -2.85 22.07 23.25
CA THR A 38 -3.31 21.11 22.24
C THR A 38 -2.39 19.91 22.25
N LEU A 39 -2.99 18.72 22.37
CA LEU A 39 -2.28 17.45 22.25
C LEU A 39 -2.24 17.05 20.76
N GLN A 40 -1.04 16.97 20.20
CA GLN A 40 -0.86 16.35 18.89
C GLN A 40 -0.20 14.98 19.07
N THR A 41 -0.83 13.97 18.48
CA THR A 41 -0.37 12.58 18.51
C THR A 41 0.12 12.19 17.14
N PHE A 42 1.34 11.70 17.06
CA PHE A 42 1.98 11.23 15.83
C PHE A 42 2.47 9.79 15.98
N TRP A 43 2.39 9.05 14.88
CA TRP A 43 2.90 7.69 14.70
C TRP A 43 4.10 7.72 13.76
N LEU A 44 5.04 6.79 13.93
CA LEU A 44 6.08 6.55 12.93
C LEU A 44 5.44 5.87 11.72
N ASP A 45 5.58 6.50 10.56
CA ASP A 45 4.99 6.00 9.33
C ASP A 45 6.03 5.26 8.47
N THR A 46 7.01 5.99 7.95
CA THR A 46 7.98 5.47 6.98
C THR A 46 9.38 5.99 7.28
N LYS A 47 10.38 5.11 7.21
CA LYS A 47 11.80 5.50 7.26
C LYS A 47 12.18 6.22 5.96
N THR A 48 12.62 7.46 6.06
CA THR A 48 12.94 8.30 4.89
C THR A 48 14.41 8.26 4.52
N SER A 49 15.31 8.08 5.49
CA SER A 49 16.74 7.86 5.25
C SER A 49 17.39 7.12 6.42
N GLU A 50 18.54 6.50 6.17
CA GLU A 50 19.47 6.00 7.18
C GLU A 50 20.89 6.16 6.70
N ASP A 51 21.72 6.66 7.60
CA ASP A 51 23.17 6.64 7.54
C ASP A 51 23.68 5.93 8.82
N ASP A 52 24.98 5.63 8.89
CA ASP A 52 25.59 4.89 10.02
C ASP A 52 25.38 5.54 11.40
N GLU A 53 25.04 6.84 11.44
CA GLU A 53 24.83 7.60 12.67
C GLU A 53 23.38 8.05 12.89
N VAL A 54 22.57 8.17 11.84
CA VAL A 54 21.26 8.84 11.89
C VAL A 54 20.22 8.09 11.07
N VAL A 55 19.05 7.89 11.66
CA VAL A 55 17.86 7.38 10.96
C VAL A 55 16.76 8.43 10.98
N THR A 56 16.26 8.78 9.80
CA THR A 56 15.17 9.76 9.64
C THR A 56 13.85 9.05 9.37
N TRP A 57 12.78 9.53 10.02
CA TRP A 57 11.43 8.98 9.88
C TRP A 57 10.43 10.07 9.53
N SER A 58 9.46 9.70 8.69
CA SER A 58 8.23 10.44 8.49
C SER A 58 7.25 10.11 9.61
N LEU A 59 6.55 11.14 10.10
CA LEU A 59 5.53 11.03 11.13
C LEU A 59 4.15 11.25 10.50
N SER A 60 3.16 10.44 10.89
CA SER A 60 1.77 10.58 10.47
C SER A 60 0.87 10.88 11.66
N SER A 61 -0.14 11.70 11.46
CA SER A 61 -1.19 12.00 12.42
C SER A 61 -2.49 11.26 12.08
N PRO A 62 -3.41 11.03 13.03
CA PRO A 62 -4.71 10.45 12.75
C PRO A 62 -5.56 11.33 11.84
N ALA A 63 -5.26 12.63 11.83
CA ALA A 63 -5.90 13.57 10.93
C ALA A 63 -5.53 13.31 9.47
N ASP A 64 -4.32 12.80 9.20
CA ASP A 64 -3.87 12.48 7.83
C ASP A 64 -4.62 11.27 7.24
N LEU A 65 -5.23 10.44 8.11
CA LEU A 65 -6.07 9.31 7.71
C LEU A 65 -7.55 9.69 7.57
N GLN A 66 -7.94 10.91 7.93
CA GLN A 66 -9.33 11.35 7.80
C GLN A 66 -9.69 11.44 6.32
N ASN A 67 -10.76 10.73 5.93
CA ASN A 67 -11.24 10.54 4.56
C ASN A 67 -10.49 9.51 3.71
N LEU A 68 -9.52 8.79 4.28
CA LEU A 68 -9.00 7.58 3.65
C LEU A 68 -9.95 6.42 3.93
N VAL A 69 -10.51 5.85 2.87
CA VAL A 69 -11.32 4.64 2.95
C VAL A 69 -10.41 3.45 2.69
N ILE A 70 -10.31 2.55 3.67
CA ILE A 70 -9.68 1.24 3.43
C ILE A 70 -10.47 0.59 2.30
N PRO A 71 -9.81 0.19 1.19
CA PRO A 71 -10.52 -0.42 0.07
C PRO A 71 -11.37 -1.58 0.59
N SER A 72 -12.61 -1.67 0.12
CA SER A 72 -13.58 -2.69 0.55
C SER A 72 -13.18 -4.13 0.18
N ARG A 73 -11.98 -4.31 -0.38
CA ARG A 73 -11.45 -5.58 -0.86
C ARG A 73 -10.01 -5.73 -0.38
N GLN A 74 -9.67 -6.95 0.00
CA GLN A 74 -8.30 -7.32 0.34
C GLN A 74 -7.42 -7.26 -0.91
N ILE A 75 -6.30 -6.55 -0.83
CA ILE A 75 -5.27 -6.58 -1.87
C ILE A 75 -4.59 -7.95 -1.79
N THR A 76 -4.77 -8.76 -2.82
CA THR A 76 -4.17 -10.09 -2.93
C THR A 76 -3.31 -10.17 -4.19
N SER A 77 -2.43 -11.17 -4.28
CA SER A 77 -1.63 -11.44 -5.48
C SER A 77 -2.42 -12.13 -6.61
N LEU A 78 -3.72 -12.33 -6.44
CA LEU A 78 -4.58 -13.04 -7.38
C LEU A 78 -5.44 -12.07 -8.20
N CYS A 79 -5.74 -12.48 -9.43
CA CYS A 79 -6.56 -11.75 -10.38
C CYS A 79 -8.00 -11.67 -9.87
N GLU A 80 -8.54 -10.46 -9.79
CA GLU A 80 -9.91 -10.26 -9.36
C GLU A 80 -10.92 -10.94 -10.29
N TRP A 81 -10.67 -10.94 -11.61
CA TRP A 81 -11.53 -11.60 -12.57
C TRP A 81 -11.66 -13.10 -12.31
N ALA A 82 -10.55 -13.76 -11.96
CA ALA A 82 -10.56 -15.19 -11.63
C ALA A 82 -11.30 -15.42 -10.30
N LEU A 83 -11.03 -14.62 -9.27
CA LEU A 83 -11.67 -14.73 -7.96
C LEU A 83 -13.20 -14.53 -8.02
N ARG A 84 -13.68 -13.71 -8.95
CA ARG A 84 -15.11 -13.46 -9.16
C ARG A 84 -15.77 -14.45 -10.12
N GLY A 85 -15.03 -15.40 -10.69
CA GLY A 85 -15.54 -16.26 -11.75
C GLY A 85 -15.88 -15.49 -13.05
N GLN A 86 -15.27 -14.33 -13.25
CA GLN A 86 -15.46 -13.46 -14.41
C GLN A 86 -14.36 -13.67 -15.48
N TYR A 87 -13.67 -14.80 -15.43
CA TYR A 87 -12.77 -15.21 -16.50
C TYR A 87 -13.61 -15.63 -17.73
N ARG A 88 -13.39 -14.98 -18.88
CA ARG A 88 -14.12 -15.25 -20.14
C ARG A 88 -15.65 -15.19 -20.03
N SER A 89 -16.18 -14.43 -19.07
CA SER A 89 -17.62 -14.28 -18.88
C SER A 89 -18.28 -13.26 -19.81
N GLY A 90 -17.50 -12.51 -20.60
CA GLY A 90 -17.97 -11.38 -21.42
C GLY A 90 -17.99 -10.05 -20.67
N ASP A 91 -18.40 -10.06 -19.41
CA ASP A 91 -18.45 -8.88 -18.52
C ASP A 91 -17.24 -8.76 -17.57
N GLY A 92 -16.10 -9.34 -17.96
CA GLY A 92 -14.93 -9.53 -17.10
C GLY A 92 -13.61 -9.54 -17.85
N CYS A 93 -12.74 -10.49 -17.52
CA CYS A 93 -11.41 -10.62 -18.14
C CYS A 93 -11.51 -10.61 -19.67
N THR A 94 -10.76 -9.70 -20.30
CA THR A 94 -10.76 -9.49 -21.76
C THR A 94 -10.00 -10.56 -22.55
N TYR A 95 -9.40 -11.56 -21.89
CA TYR A 95 -8.69 -12.62 -22.59
C TYR A 95 -9.63 -13.46 -23.46
N ASN A 96 -9.44 -13.37 -24.79
CA ASN A 96 -10.21 -14.14 -25.77
C ASN A 96 -9.32 -14.97 -26.72
N GLY A 97 -8.09 -15.31 -26.28
CA GLY A 97 -7.14 -16.08 -27.09
C GLY A 97 -7.50 -17.57 -27.25
N ALA A 98 -6.64 -18.34 -27.90
CA ALA A 98 -6.83 -19.79 -28.06
C ALA A 98 -5.89 -20.64 -27.17
N ALA A 99 -5.04 -20.01 -26.34
CA ALA A 99 -4.21 -20.74 -25.39
C ALA A 99 -5.03 -21.07 -24.13
N TYR A 100 -5.13 -22.35 -23.81
CA TYR A 100 -5.92 -22.88 -22.69
C TYR A 100 -5.00 -23.52 -21.64
N PHE A 101 -5.34 -23.31 -20.38
CA PHE A 101 -4.60 -23.84 -19.23
C PHE A 101 -5.56 -24.29 -18.13
N ASP A 102 -5.18 -25.32 -17.38
CA ASP A 102 -5.91 -25.73 -16.17
C ASP A 102 -5.67 -24.75 -15.01
N ALA A 103 -6.37 -24.95 -13.89
CA ALA A 103 -6.26 -24.10 -12.70
C ALA A 103 -4.86 -24.08 -12.06
N LYS A 104 -3.99 -25.05 -12.41
CA LYS A 104 -2.59 -25.13 -11.97
C LYS A 104 -1.62 -24.48 -12.98
N GLY A 105 -2.14 -23.98 -14.11
CA GLY A 105 -1.38 -23.36 -15.18
C GLY A 105 -0.72 -24.34 -16.15
N ASN A 106 -1.12 -25.62 -16.18
CA ASN A 106 -0.66 -26.57 -17.18
C ASN A 106 -1.43 -26.39 -18.48
N ALA A 107 -0.77 -26.51 -19.64
CA ALA A 107 -1.45 -26.36 -20.93
C ALA A 107 -2.46 -27.49 -21.14
N VAL A 108 -3.65 -27.13 -21.61
CA VAL A 108 -4.70 -28.09 -21.98
C VAL A 108 -5.10 -27.87 -23.43
N ALA A 109 -5.44 -28.96 -24.11
CA ALA A 109 -5.91 -28.89 -25.50
C ALA A 109 -7.42 -28.69 -25.58
N ASP A 110 -8.16 -29.18 -24.58
CA ASP A 110 -9.61 -29.07 -24.52
C ASP A 110 -10.03 -27.71 -23.91
N PRO A 111 -10.75 -26.85 -24.65
CA PRO A 111 -11.26 -25.58 -24.13
C PRO A 111 -12.20 -25.75 -22.92
N ALA A 112 -12.87 -26.90 -22.78
CA ALA A 112 -13.77 -27.16 -21.66
C ALA A 112 -13.02 -27.32 -20.32
N LEU A 113 -11.70 -27.60 -20.38
CA LEU A 113 -10.83 -27.72 -19.21
C LEU A 113 -10.09 -26.40 -18.88
N ASP A 114 -10.35 -25.33 -19.64
CA ASP A 114 -9.70 -24.04 -19.44
C ASP A 114 -10.22 -23.35 -18.16
N VAL A 115 -9.34 -23.23 -17.17
CA VAL A 115 -9.65 -22.59 -15.89
C VAL A 115 -8.53 -21.60 -15.55
N CYS A 116 -8.89 -20.36 -15.24
CA CYS A 116 -7.92 -19.37 -14.78
C CYS A 116 -7.62 -19.58 -13.30
N GLY A 117 -6.36 -19.92 -12.96
CA GLY A 117 -5.89 -20.01 -11.57
C GLY A 117 -5.79 -18.64 -10.87
N GLY A 118 -5.78 -17.55 -11.64
CA GLY A 118 -5.74 -16.19 -11.15
C GLY A 118 -4.35 -15.67 -10.83
N CYS A 119 -3.29 -16.44 -11.08
CA CYS A 119 -1.91 -15.98 -10.86
C CYS A 119 -1.43 -15.07 -12.00
N LEU A 120 -0.50 -14.15 -11.71
CA LEU A 120 0.13 -13.30 -12.74
C LEU A 120 0.79 -14.14 -13.86
N SER A 121 1.35 -15.30 -13.51
CA SER A 121 1.90 -16.26 -14.47
C SER A 121 0.88 -16.74 -15.49
N ASP A 122 -0.39 -16.89 -15.10
CA ASP A 122 -1.45 -17.37 -15.98
C ASP A 122 -1.79 -16.30 -17.01
N CYS A 123 -1.89 -15.03 -16.57
CA CYS A 123 -2.07 -13.90 -17.48
C CYS A 123 -0.91 -13.76 -18.47
N ARG A 124 0.35 -13.95 -18.04
CA ARG A 124 1.50 -13.91 -18.95
C ARG A 124 1.45 -15.00 -20.01
N LYS A 125 1.11 -16.24 -19.62
CA LYS A 125 0.95 -17.36 -20.57
C LYS A 125 -0.16 -17.08 -21.59
N ARG A 126 -1.25 -16.41 -21.17
CA ARG A 126 -2.43 -16.13 -21.97
C ARG A 126 -2.24 -14.92 -22.90
N PHE A 127 -1.94 -13.76 -22.34
CA PHE A 127 -1.76 -12.51 -23.09
C PHE A 127 -0.39 -12.40 -23.78
N GLY A 128 0.62 -13.11 -23.29
CA GLY A 128 1.96 -13.16 -23.87
C GLY A 128 2.17 -14.28 -24.88
N ALA A 129 1.14 -15.09 -25.17
CA ALA A 129 1.22 -16.12 -26.20
C ALA A 129 1.55 -15.46 -27.56
N GLY A 130 2.69 -15.82 -28.15
CA GLY A 130 3.15 -15.28 -29.43
C GLY A 130 4.07 -14.06 -29.34
N LEU A 131 4.38 -13.56 -28.13
CA LEU A 131 5.43 -12.54 -27.94
C LEU A 131 6.79 -13.20 -27.72
N ALA A 132 7.85 -12.56 -28.23
CA ALA A 132 9.24 -12.98 -27.99
C ALA A 132 9.60 -12.91 -26.48
N GLU A 133 9.01 -11.94 -25.76
CA GLU A 133 9.15 -11.80 -24.32
C GLU A 133 7.76 -11.70 -23.67
N GLN A 134 7.30 -12.78 -23.04
CA GLN A 134 5.94 -12.88 -22.46
C GLN A 134 5.65 -11.83 -21.37
N ASN A 135 6.69 -11.30 -20.72
CA ASN A 135 6.56 -10.29 -19.67
C ASN A 135 6.21 -8.89 -20.22
N THR A 136 6.35 -8.66 -21.52
CA THR A 136 6.01 -7.40 -22.19
C THR A 136 4.53 -7.33 -22.58
N ALA A 137 3.80 -8.43 -22.40
CA ALA A 137 2.39 -8.52 -22.73
C ALA A 137 1.57 -7.46 -21.99
N VAL A 138 0.65 -6.83 -22.71
CA VAL A 138 -0.41 -6.02 -22.11
C VAL A 138 -1.38 -6.94 -21.37
N LEU A 139 -1.35 -6.89 -20.05
CA LEU A 139 -2.17 -7.75 -19.19
C LEU A 139 -3.44 -7.02 -18.75
N ASP A 140 -4.57 -7.74 -18.82
CA ASP A 140 -5.80 -7.36 -18.11
C ASP A 140 -5.89 -8.17 -16.80
N PHE A 141 -5.05 -7.75 -15.85
CA PHE A 141 -5.00 -8.25 -14.49
C PHE A 141 -5.45 -7.10 -13.60
N TRP A 142 -6.77 -7.00 -13.33
CA TRP A 142 -7.57 -5.89 -12.73
C TRP A 142 -6.92 -4.98 -11.64
N TRP A 143 -5.75 -4.42 -11.91
CA TRP A 143 -4.95 -3.54 -11.06
C TRP A 143 -3.66 -3.10 -11.78
N LEU A 144 -3.22 -3.83 -12.81
CA LEU A 144 -2.13 -3.42 -13.70
C LEU A 144 -2.71 -2.73 -14.95
N PRO A 145 -2.34 -1.46 -15.24
CA PRO A 145 -2.83 -0.77 -16.41
C PRO A 145 -2.31 -1.42 -17.70
N ARG A 146 -3.12 -1.33 -18.77
CA ARG A 146 -2.91 -1.92 -20.11
C ARG A 146 -1.62 -1.52 -20.85
N ASN A 147 -0.59 -0.96 -20.21
CA ASN A 147 0.67 -0.63 -20.88
C ASN A 147 1.91 -0.44 -19.99
N ARG A 148 1.85 -0.70 -18.67
CA ARG A 148 3.07 -0.70 -17.84
C ARG A 148 2.95 -1.71 -16.73
N ALA A 149 4.04 -2.47 -16.53
CA ALA A 149 4.31 -3.20 -15.31
C ALA A 149 4.18 -2.24 -14.12
N PHE A 150 3.04 -2.25 -13.45
CA PHE A 150 2.95 -1.74 -12.09
C PHE A 150 3.63 -2.80 -11.23
N PHE A 151 4.93 -2.62 -11.07
CA PHE A 151 5.60 -3.12 -9.87
C PHE A 151 4.81 -2.60 -8.65
N PRO A 152 4.66 -3.42 -7.61
CA PRO A 152 3.84 -3.09 -6.47
C PRO A 152 4.32 -1.80 -5.81
N ILE A 153 3.38 -1.08 -5.19
CA ILE A 153 3.67 -0.07 -4.16
C ILE A 153 4.19 -0.79 -2.90
N ILE A 154 5.31 -1.49 -3.04
CA ILE A 154 6.18 -1.94 -1.96
C ILE A 154 7.60 -1.80 -2.49
N GLY A 155 8.35 -0.86 -1.93
CA GLY A 155 9.80 -0.83 -2.04
C GLY A 155 10.35 -0.24 -3.33
N HIS A 156 10.34 1.09 -3.41
CA HIS A 156 11.48 1.76 -4.02
C HIS A 156 12.74 1.40 -3.18
N GLN A 157 13.83 1.05 -3.88
CA GLN A 157 15.23 1.03 -3.40
C GLN A 157 15.66 -0.18 -2.55
N TYR A 158 16.19 -1.20 -3.23
CA TYR A 158 17.52 -1.71 -2.92
C TYR A 158 18.16 -2.19 -4.23
N GLU A 159 19.24 -1.48 -4.58
CA GLU A 159 20.24 -1.70 -5.65
C GLU A 159 19.76 -1.77 -7.13
#